data_AF-A0A2B4RS80-F1
#
_entry.id   AF-A0A2B4RS80-F1
#
_cell.length_a   1.000
_cell.length_b   1.000
_cell.length_c   1.000
_cell.angle_alpha   90.00
_cell.angle_beta   90.00
_cell.angle_gamma   90.00
#
_symmetry.space_group_name_H-M   'P 1'
#
loop_
_entity.id
_entity.type
_entity.pdbx_description
1 polymer ?
#
loop_
_entity_poly.entity_id
_entity_poly.type
_entity_poly.pdbx_seq_one_letter_code
_entity_poly.pdbx_strand_id
1 'polypeptide(L)'
;MQVQRLIKYDIVNHASKYCHLEIQVNPVTKEFEGSRKKAKGSLKGAKESNLFLEAIVRWKELATMVFTGLITAIALTSLGVLNVEGTAKGAVPLDTLTFDKVIRKHKAVLVKFDKQYAYGEKEDEFKKFAEKASSQPDLLVAEVGVSEYGEKENDDLRERFNINKEDFPVYKLFKQNDATPVDFKGEINADELAKFVKSNSRLWIGMPNCIEKFDRLAEELLSSDSSAHADIIQKAEKFLEESTDEKEKSNGDIYVKIMKKIQEKGVDYVDNEVTRVQKLLKDKITDKKKDQFKKRLDILTSFQHSKQNTGKEEL
;
A
#
# COMPACT_ATOMS: atom_id res chain seq x y z
N MET A 1 24.27 -36.35 12.12
CA MET A 1 24.98 -35.05 12.17
C MET A 1 26.16 -35.01 11.18
N GLN A 2 25.92 -35.23 9.87
CA GLN A 2 26.95 -35.10 8.83
C GLN A 2 26.46 -34.50 7.50
N VAL A 3 25.16 -34.19 7.37
CA VAL A 3 24.59 -33.61 6.13
C VAL A 3 24.61 -32.07 6.11
N GLN A 4 24.77 -31.42 7.27
CA GLN A 4 24.81 -29.94 7.34
C GLN A 4 26.17 -29.30 6.98
N ARG A 5 27.25 -30.08 6.78
CA ARG A 5 28.57 -29.52 6.43
C ARG A 5 28.82 -29.36 4.93
N LEU A 6 28.06 -30.04 4.07
CA LEU A 6 28.29 -30.00 2.61
C LEU A 6 27.62 -28.80 1.92
N ILE A 7 26.50 -28.28 2.42
CA ILE A 7 25.79 -27.14 1.80
C ILE A 7 26.51 -25.80 2.03
N LYS A 8 27.33 -25.70 3.09
CA LYS A 8 28.07 -24.46 3.41
C LYS A 8 29.30 -24.23 2.51
N TYR A 9 29.81 -25.26 1.83
CA TYR A 9 31.00 -25.17 0.99
C TYR A 9 30.70 -24.71 -0.45
N ASP A 10 29.48 -24.93 -0.95
CA ASP A 10 29.09 -24.51 -2.32
C ASP A 10 28.61 -23.06 -2.42
N ILE A 11 28.13 -22.47 -1.32
CA ILE A 11 27.65 -21.07 -1.31
C ILE A 11 28.83 -20.07 -1.27
N VAL A 12 29.97 -20.46 -0.68
CA VAL A 12 31.16 -19.59 -0.57
C VAL A 12 31.92 -19.48 -1.90
N ASN A 13 31.91 -20.53 -2.72
CA ASN A 13 32.61 -20.50 -4.02
C ASN A 13 31.83 -19.79 -5.14
N HIS A 14 30.51 -19.63 -5.01
CA HIS A 14 29.70 -18.94 -6.02
C HIS A 14 29.72 -17.40 -5.89
N ALA A 15 30.08 -16.87 -4.70
CA ALA A 15 30.14 -15.43 -4.45
C ALA A 15 31.47 -14.77 -4.91
N SER A 16 32.51 -15.55 -5.21
CA SER A 16 33.82 -15.03 -5.63
C SER A 16 33.91 -14.64 -7.11
N LYS A 17 32.86 -14.90 -7.91
CA LYS A 17 32.86 -14.69 -9.37
C LYS A 17 32.21 -13.40 -9.88
N TYR A 18 31.63 -12.56 -9.02
CA TYR A 18 30.83 -11.40 -9.45
C TYR A 18 31.24 -10.03 -8.89
N CYS A 19 32.40 -9.89 -8.24
CA CYS A 19 32.94 -8.58 -7.83
C CYS A 19 34.24 -8.24 -8.58
N HIS A 20 34.16 -8.13 -9.90
CA HIS A 20 35.08 -7.33 -10.69
C HIS A 20 34.26 -6.25 -11.41
N LEU A 21 33.98 -5.16 -10.71
CA LEU A 21 33.74 -3.87 -11.35
C LEU A 21 34.56 -2.82 -10.62
N GLU A 22 35.40 -2.16 -11.41
CA GLU A 22 36.33 -1.11 -11.04
C GLU A 22 35.61 0.06 -10.36
N ILE A 23 36.12 0.47 -9.20
CA ILE A 23 35.91 1.83 -8.69
C ILE A 23 37.28 2.49 -8.68
N GLN A 24 37.48 3.39 -9.64
CA GLN A 24 38.63 4.26 -9.72
C GLN A 24 38.67 5.20 -8.51
N VAL A 25 39.76 5.13 -7.74
CA VAL A 25 40.11 6.16 -6.76
C VAL A 25 41.43 6.79 -7.21
N ASN A 26 41.36 8.06 -7.58
CA ASN A 26 42.45 8.89 -8.10
C ASN A 26 43.60 9.07 -7.07
N PRO A 27 44.85 9.32 -7.51
CA PRO A 27 46.04 9.18 -6.68
C PRO A 27 46.46 10.50 -6.02
N VAL A 28 46.54 10.52 -4.69
CA VAL A 28 47.29 11.55 -3.92
C VAL A 28 48.41 10.85 -3.15
N THR A 29 49.34 10.25 -3.90
CA THR A 29 50.57 9.65 -3.33
C THR A 29 51.71 9.80 -4.34
N LYS A 30 52.08 11.04 -4.67
CA LYS A 30 53.32 11.36 -5.40
C LYS A 30 53.82 12.74 -4.97
N GLU A 31 54.32 12.88 -3.75
CA GLU A 31 55.09 14.08 -3.39
C GLU A 31 56.08 13.90 -2.21
N PHE A 32 56.61 12.71 -1.99
CA PHE A 32 57.67 12.51 -0.98
C PHE A 32 58.74 11.50 -1.44
N GLU A 33 59.30 11.70 -2.64
CA GLU A 33 60.50 10.96 -3.13
C GLU A 33 61.72 11.87 -3.35
N GLY A 34 61.72 13.07 -2.77
CA GLY A 34 62.77 14.07 -2.94
C GLY A 34 63.60 14.34 -1.68
N SER A 35 64.15 13.34 -0.98
CA SER A 35 65.23 13.55 0.01
C SER A 35 65.86 12.23 0.48
N ARG A 36 66.59 11.55 -0.41
CA ARG A 36 67.43 10.41 -0.03
C ARG A 36 68.85 10.55 -0.58
N LYS A 37 69.54 11.62 -0.19
CA LYS A 37 71.01 11.69 -0.26
C LYS A 37 71.59 12.38 0.97
N LYS A 38 72.60 11.72 1.54
CA LYS A 38 73.52 12.14 2.61
C LYS A 38 72.96 12.20 4.03
N ALA A 39 73.21 11.14 4.80
CA ALA A 39 74.09 11.22 5.97
C ALA A 39 74.14 9.84 6.68
N LYS A 40 75.27 9.15 6.53
CA LYS A 40 75.75 8.24 7.59
C LYS A 40 76.24 9.17 8.71
N GLY A 41 75.69 9.03 9.91
CA GLY A 41 76.20 9.76 11.07
C GLY A 41 75.24 9.79 12.26
N SER A 42 75.50 8.90 13.22
CA SER A 42 75.21 9.06 14.65
C SER A 42 73.76 8.87 15.16
N LEU A 43 73.54 7.67 15.70
CA LEU A 43 72.75 7.31 16.89
C LEU A 43 72.04 8.47 17.63
N LYS A 44 70.81 8.78 17.20
CA LYS A 44 69.75 9.32 18.09
C LYS A 44 68.30 9.11 17.61
N GLY A 45 68.08 8.67 16.37
CA GLY A 45 66.72 8.50 15.80
C GLY A 45 66.05 7.11 15.96
N ALA A 46 66.74 6.10 16.49
CA ALA A 46 66.19 4.73 16.51
C ALA A 46 65.09 4.49 17.57
N LYS A 47 64.94 5.38 18.56
CA LYS A 47 63.86 5.30 19.55
C LYS A 47 62.56 5.96 19.07
N GLU A 48 62.65 6.99 18.24
CA GLU A 48 61.46 7.70 17.74
C GLU A 48 60.77 6.92 16.60
N SER A 49 61.51 6.19 15.76
CA SER A 49 60.92 5.40 14.68
C SER A 49 60.08 4.21 15.18
N ASN A 50 60.49 3.56 16.27
CA ASN A 50 59.70 2.46 16.86
C ASN A 50 58.43 2.96 17.55
N LEU A 51 58.48 4.13 18.20
CA LEU A 51 57.30 4.74 18.83
C LEU A 51 56.25 5.13 17.79
N PHE A 52 56.69 5.68 16.64
CA PHE A 52 55.81 6.03 15.53
C PHE A 52 55.18 4.80 14.86
N LEU A 53 55.95 3.72 14.69
CA LEU A 53 55.43 2.48 14.11
C LEU A 53 54.40 1.81 15.03
N GLU A 54 54.64 1.75 16.34
CA GLU A 54 53.66 1.21 17.29
C GLU A 54 52.39 2.06 17.38
N ALA A 55 52.50 3.38 17.28
CA ALA A 55 51.35 4.28 17.25
C ALA A 55 50.48 4.06 15.99
N ILE A 56 51.09 3.84 14.82
CA ILE A 56 50.38 3.56 13.56
C ILE A 56 49.68 2.20 13.60
N VAL A 57 50.32 1.17 14.17
CA VAL A 57 49.71 -0.16 14.33
C VAL A 57 48.51 -0.09 15.28
N ARG A 58 48.65 0.60 16.43
CA ARG A 58 47.53 0.83 17.36
C ARG A 58 46.39 1.63 16.74
N TRP A 59 46.69 2.64 15.92
CA TRP A 59 45.66 3.39 15.20
C TRP A 59 44.89 2.55 14.19
N LYS A 60 45.58 1.63 13.48
CA LYS A 60 44.93 0.68 12.57
C LYS A 60 44.00 -0.29 13.31
N GLU A 61 44.44 -0.85 14.44
CA GLU A 61 43.63 -1.77 15.26
C GLU A 61 42.40 -1.08 15.87
N LEU A 62 42.57 0.15 16.36
CA LEU A 62 41.46 0.96 16.87
C LEU A 62 40.46 1.32 15.77
N ALA A 63 40.93 1.69 14.58
CA ALA A 63 40.06 1.99 13.45
C ALA A 63 39.27 0.76 12.96
N THR A 64 39.87 -0.42 12.98
CA THR A 64 39.18 -1.68 12.60
C THR A 64 38.15 -2.11 13.64
N MET A 65 38.43 -1.94 14.94
CA MET A 65 37.44 -2.20 16.00
C MET A 65 36.22 -1.26 15.94
N VAL A 66 36.44 0.03 15.64
CA VAL A 66 35.34 1.00 15.53
C VAL A 66 34.49 0.73 14.28
N PHE A 67 35.10 0.38 13.15
CA PHE A 67 34.36 0.05 11.92
C PHE A 67 33.55 -1.25 12.03
N THR A 68 34.11 -2.28 12.67
CA THR A 68 33.40 -3.57 12.86
C THR A 68 32.29 -3.48 13.91
N GLY A 69 32.48 -2.68 14.96
CA GLY A 69 31.44 -2.37 15.95
C GLY A 69 30.27 -1.58 15.36
N LEU A 70 30.54 -0.62 14.47
CA LEU A 70 29.48 0.18 13.84
C LEU A 70 28.63 -0.64 12.85
N ILE A 71 29.25 -1.54 12.07
CA ILE A 71 28.55 -2.40 11.11
C ILE A 71 27.67 -3.45 11.83
N THR A 72 28.13 -3.98 12.97
CA THR A 72 27.34 -4.94 13.76
C THR A 72 26.16 -4.29 14.49
N ALA A 73 26.28 -3.02 14.91
CA ALA A 73 25.17 -2.26 15.49
C ALA A 73 24.07 -1.90 14.45
N ILE A 74 24.44 -1.65 13.20
CA ILE A 74 23.48 -1.38 12.11
C ILE A 74 22.82 -2.69 11.62
N ALA A 75 23.52 -3.83 11.67
CA ALA A 75 22.96 -5.13 11.32
C ALA A 75 22.01 -5.72 12.38
N LEU A 76 22.11 -5.29 13.65
CA LEU A 76 21.19 -5.73 14.71
C LEU A 76 19.93 -4.86 14.86
N THR A 77 19.92 -3.65 14.29
CA THR A 77 18.75 -2.74 14.34
C THR A 77 17.75 -2.98 13.21
N SER A 78 18.04 -3.87 12.27
CA SER A 78 17.10 -4.34 11.23
C SER A 78 16.28 -5.56 11.66
N LEU A 79 16.40 -6.02 12.91
CA LEU A 79 15.63 -7.13 13.44
C LEU A 79 14.22 -6.67 13.86
N GLY A 80 13.28 -6.80 12.92
CA GLY A 80 11.87 -7.07 13.22
C GLY A 80 10.99 -5.85 13.46
N VAL A 81 10.71 -5.08 12.40
CA VAL A 81 9.35 -4.53 12.28
C VAL A 81 8.46 -5.74 12.00
N LEU A 82 7.83 -6.28 13.05
CA LEU A 82 6.69 -7.17 12.87
C LEU A 82 5.59 -6.32 12.24
N ASN A 83 5.51 -6.34 10.91
CA ASN A 83 4.29 -5.90 10.26
C ASN A 83 3.19 -6.80 10.82
N VAL A 84 2.25 -6.22 11.57
CA VAL A 84 0.94 -6.83 11.78
C VAL A 84 0.25 -6.74 10.43
N GLU A 85 0.66 -7.63 9.52
CA GLU A 85 -0.03 -7.87 8.27
C GLU A 85 -1.34 -8.55 8.66
N GLY A 86 -2.42 -7.77 8.78
CA GLY A 86 -3.72 -8.31 8.43
C GLY A 86 -3.59 -8.96 7.05
N THR A 87 -4.21 -10.12 6.87
CA THR A 87 -4.08 -10.95 5.67
C THR A 87 -4.41 -10.16 4.39
N ALA A 88 -5.28 -9.16 4.55
CA ALA A 88 -5.67 -8.19 3.54
C ALA A 88 -5.31 -6.74 3.92
N LYS A 89 -4.64 -6.03 3.00
CA LYS A 89 -4.36 -4.59 3.14
C LYS A 89 -5.68 -3.81 3.24
N GLY A 90 -5.83 -3.01 4.30
CA GLY A 90 -7.04 -2.23 4.56
C GLY A 90 -8.10 -2.96 5.39
N ALA A 91 -7.89 -4.25 5.70
CA ALA A 91 -8.68 -4.98 6.69
C ALA A 91 -7.95 -4.97 8.05
N VAL A 92 -8.72 -4.84 9.13
CA VAL A 92 -8.19 -4.92 10.50
C VAL A 92 -8.47 -6.31 11.07
N PRO A 93 -7.43 -7.08 11.45
CA PRO A 93 -7.63 -8.33 12.17
C PRO A 93 -8.17 -8.03 13.57
N LEU A 94 -9.29 -8.67 13.93
CA LEU A 94 -9.96 -8.55 15.21
C LEU A 94 -9.93 -9.88 15.95
N ASP A 95 -9.81 -9.77 17.27
CA ASP A 95 -9.86 -10.86 18.23
C ASP A 95 -11.00 -10.65 19.23
N THR A 96 -11.23 -11.63 20.12
CA THR A 96 -12.20 -11.55 21.22
C THR A 96 -12.11 -10.26 22.06
N LEU A 97 -10.90 -9.73 22.26
CA LEU A 97 -10.65 -8.59 23.16
C LEU A 97 -10.83 -7.23 22.46
N THR A 98 -10.68 -7.18 21.15
CA THR A 98 -10.70 -5.98 20.30
C THR A 98 -12.04 -5.82 19.58
N PHE A 99 -12.72 -6.93 19.25
CA PHE A 99 -13.95 -6.96 18.47
C PHE A 99 -15.01 -5.96 18.97
N ASP A 100 -15.45 -6.09 20.24
CA ASP A 100 -16.49 -5.20 20.79
C ASP A 100 -16.01 -3.75 20.98
N LYS A 101 -14.70 -3.52 21.13
CA LYS A 101 -14.12 -2.18 21.31
C LYS A 101 -14.12 -1.41 19.99
N VAL A 102 -13.79 -2.09 18.90
CA VAL A 102 -13.67 -1.49 17.57
C VAL A 102 -15.04 -1.28 16.94
N ILE A 103 -15.92 -2.29 16.96
CA ILE A 103 -17.21 -2.23 16.25
C ILE A 103 -18.09 -1.07 16.73
N ARG A 104 -18.04 -0.74 18.02
CA ARG A 104 -18.86 0.35 18.60
C ARG A 104 -18.42 1.76 18.18
N LYS A 105 -17.23 1.91 17.59
CA LYS A 105 -16.65 3.23 17.26
C LYS A 105 -16.91 3.69 15.84
N HIS A 106 -17.26 2.78 14.93
CA HIS A 106 -17.47 3.07 13.53
C HIS A 106 -18.96 3.07 13.17
N LYS A 107 -19.36 3.82 12.13
CA LYS A 107 -20.75 3.86 11.66
C LYS A 107 -21.19 2.53 11.07
N ALA A 108 -20.30 1.90 10.30
CA ALA A 108 -20.50 0.57 9.77
C ALA A 108 -19.18 -0.23 9.80
N VAL A 109 -19.26 -1.50 10.15
CA VAL A 109 -18.13 -2.44 10.12
C VAL A 109 -18.54 -3.69 9.36
N LEU A 110 -17.88 -3.96 8.24
CA LEU A 110 -18.00 -5.25 7.57
C LEU A 110 -16.96 -6.19 8.16
N VAL A 111 -17.41 -7.26 8.80
CA VAL A 111 -16.54 -8.29 9.38
C VAL A 111 -16.61 -9.55 8.53
N LYS A 112 -15.44 -10.04 8.11
CA LYS A 112 -15.27 -11.38 7.51
C LYS A 112 -14.88 -12.37 8.60
N PHE A 113 -15.68 -13.40 8.81
CA PHE A 113 -15.34 -14.56 9.62
C PHE A 113 -14.85 -15.68 8.71
N ASP A 114 -13.62 -16.12 8.95
CA ASP A 114 -12.95 -17.08 8.08
C ASP A 114 -11.89 -17.87 8.86
N LYS A 115 -11.20 -18.77 8.17
CA LYS A 115 -10.04 -19.48 8.70
C LYS A 115 -8.87 -18.51 8.92
N GLN A 116 -8.04 -18.78 9.93
CA GLN A 116 -6.91 -17.93 10.33
C GLN A 116 -5.88 -17.63 9.21
N TYR A 117 -5.85 -18.44 8.15
CA TYR A 117 -5.00 -18.23 6.97
C TYR A 117 -5.78 -18.52 5.69
N ALA A 118 -6.87 -17.79 5.49
CA ALA A 118 -7.72 -17.94 4.31
C ALA A 118 -6.96 -17.61 3.02
N TYR A 119 -7.22 -18.38 1.96
CA TYR A 119 -6.66 -18.19 0.64
C TYR A 119 -7.70 -18.58 -0.43
N GLY A 120 -7.45 -18.15 -1.67
CA GLY A 120 -8.27 -18.46 -2.83
C GLY A 120 -9.01 -17.24 -3.38
N GLU A 121 -9.84 -17.47 -4.40
CA GLU A 121 -10.48 -16.39 -5.16
C GLU A 121 -11.37 -15.49 -4.28
N LYS A 122 -12.06 -16.08 -3.30
CA LYS A 122 -12.90 -15.34 -2.34
C LYS A 122 -12.09 -14.37 -1.47
N GLU A 123 -10.84 -14.73 -1.13
CA GLU A 123 -9.93 -13.88 -0.38
C GLU A 123 -9.37 -12.75 -1.25
N ASP A 124 -9.07 -13.03 -2.51
CA ASP A 124 -8.63 -12.01 -3.47
C ASP A 124 -9.74 -10.98 -3.75
N GLU A 125 -10.99 -11.41 -3.84
CA GLU A 125 -12.15 -10.53 -3.94
C GLU A 125 -12.36 -9.69 -2.67
N PHE A 126 -12.13 -10.27 -1.49
CA PHE A 126 -12.16 -9.52 -0.24
C PHE A 126 -11.09 -8.42 -0.20
N LYS A 127 -9.86 -8.72 -0.63
CA LYS A 127 -8.77 -7.73 -0.74
C LYS A 127 -9.15 -6.58 -1.67
N LYS A 128 -9.72 -6.89 -2.84
CA LYS A 128 -10.22 -5.86 -3.78
C LYS A 128 -11.31 -4.99 -3.14
N PHE A 129 -12.21 -5.60 -2.37
CA PHE A 129 -13.23 -4.85 -1.64
C PHE A 129 -12.62 -3.96 -0.54
N ALA A 130 -11.68 -4.47 0.26
CA ALA A 130 -10.99 -3.70 1.29
C ALA A 130 -10.27 -2.47 0.71
N GLU A 131 -9.65 -2.62 -0.46
CA GLU A 131 -9.08 -1.48 -1.19
C GLU A 131 -10.16 -0.47 -1.60
N LYS A 132 -11.30 -0.90 -2.17
CA LYS A 132 -12.42 0.00 -2.52
C LYS A 132 -12.98 0.73 -1.31
N ALA A 133 -13.15 0.01 -0.19
CA ALA A 133 -13.67 0.55 1.06
C ALA A 133 -12.78 1.65 1.66
N SER A 134 -11.49 1.72 1.29
CA SER A 134 -10.59 2.81 1.71
C SER A 134 -11.04 4.21 1.25
N SER A 135 -11.97 4.30 0.29
CA SER A 135 -12.58 5.55 -0.11
C SER A 135 -13.54 6.14 0.95
N GLN A 136 -14.01 5.31 1.90
CA GLN A 136 -15.04 5.68 2.86
C GLN A 136 -14.50 5.65 4.31
N PRO A 137 -14.24 6.81 4.95
CA PRO A 137 -13.72 6.85 6.32
C PRO A 137 -14.69 6.30 7.38
N ASP A 138 -16.00 6.31 7.11
CA ASP A 138 -17.02 5.84 8.04
C ASP A 138 -17.23 4.31 8.02
N LEU A 139 -16.60 3.61 7.07
CA LEU A 139 -16.68 2.17 6.90
C LEU A 139 -15.38 1.51 7.34
N LEU A 140 -15.45 0.62 8.32
CA LEU A 140 -14.33 -0.25 8.67
C LEU A 140 -14.50 -1.62 8.01
N VAL A 141 -13.42 -2.13 7.42
CA VAL A 141 -13.33 -3.53 6.98
C VAL A 141 -12.47 -4.28 7.99
N ALA A 142 -13.00 -5.39 8.49
CA ALA A 142 -12.34 -6.19 9.51
C ALA A 142 -12.41 -7.68 9.18
N GLU A 143 -11.48 -8.44 9.73
CA GLU A 143 -11.44 -9.89 9.61
C GLU A 143 -11.26 -10.55 10.98
N VAL A 144 -11.92 -11.68 11.17
CA VAL A 144 -11.79 -12.54 12.35
C VAL A 144 -11.36 -13.90 11.84
N GLY A 145 -10.08 -14.21 12.03
CA GLY A 145 -9.51 -15.51 11.75
C GLY A 145 -9.83 -16.47 12.89
N VAL A 146 -10.57 -17.53 12.61
CA VAL A 146 -10.89 -18.61 13.56
C VAL A 146 -9.87 -19.73 13.36
N SER A 147 -9.19 -20.12 14.45
CA SER A 147 -8.26 -21.23 14.40
C SER A 147 -8.99 -22.57 14.37
N GLU A 148 -8.57 -23.45 13.46
CA GLU A 148 -9.03 -24.85 13.42
C GLU A 148 -8.13 -25.79 14.24
N TYR A 149 -6.90 -25.36 14.56
CA TYR A 149 -5.86 -26.21 15.15
C TYR A 149 -5.16 -25.53 16.34
N GLY A 150 -4.92 -26.29 17.41
CA GLY A 150 -4.22 -25.77 18.59
C GLY A 150 -5.16 -25.02 19.54
N GLU A 151 -4.74 -23.83 19.99
CA GLU A 151 -5.59 -22.97 20.82
C GLU A 151 -6.74 -22.41 19.97
N LYS A 152 -7.97 -22.53 20.51
CA LYS A 152 -9.21 -22.14 19.84
C LYS A 152 -9.37 -20.61 19.81
N GLU A 153 -8.47 -19.93 19.11
CA GLU A 153 -8.55 -18.48 18.93
C GLU A 153 -9.83 -18.10 18.18
N ASN A 154 -10.57 -17.13 18.75
CA ASN A 154 -11.80 -16.56 18.22
C ASN A 154 -12.98 -17.53 18.00
N ASP A 155 -12.91 -18.76 18.56
CA ASP A 155 -14.00 -19.74 18.48
C ASP A 155 -15.25 -19.26 19.25
N ASP A 156 -15.05 -18.44 20.29
CA ASP A 156 -16.10 -17.77 21.06
C ASP A 156 -16.89 -16.76 20.21
N LEU A 157 -16.21 -16.00 19.34
CA LEU A 157 -16.87 -15.08 18.41
C LEU A 157 -17.68 -15.85 17.37
N ARG A 158 -17.13 -16.96 16.86
CA ARG A 158 -17.85 -17.85 15.94
C ARG A 158 -19.14 -18.38 16.58
N GLU A 159 -19.06 -18.88 17.81
CA GLU A 159 -20.21 -19.38 18.57
C GLU A 159 -21.24 -18.29 18.86
N ARG A 160 -20.78 -17.10 19.29
CA ARG A 160 -21.65 -15.94 19.58
C ARG A 160 -22.52 -15.53 18.39
N PHE A 161 -22.01 -15.67 17.17
CA PHE A 161 -22.74 -15.31 15.94
C PHE A 161 -23.32 -16.51 15.20
N ASN A 162 -23.30 -17.70 15.82
CA ASN A 162 -23.84 -18.94 15.28
C ASN A 162 -23.32 -19.26 13.86
N ILE A 163 -21.99 -19.19 13.70
CA ILE A 163 -21.31 -19.46 12.42
C ILE A 163 -20.75 -20.88 12.42
N ASN A 164 -21.00 -21.65 11.36
CA ASN A 164 -20.41 -22.97 11.19
C ASN A 164 -19.08 -22.85 10.42
N LYS A 165 -18.14 -23.77 10.67
CA LYS A 165 -16.82 -23.73 10.03
C LYS A 165 -16.89 -24.12 8.55
N GLU A 166 -17.92 -24.87 8.19
CA GLU A 166 -18.25 -25.32 6.85
C GLU A 166 -18.76 -24.18 5.96
N ASP A 167 -19.32 -23.12 6.57
CA ASP A 167 -19.89 -21.97 5.88
C ASP A 167 -18.84 -20.88 5.57
N PHE A 168 -17.60 -21.06 6.02
CA PHE A 168 -16.54 -20.07 5.78
C PHE A 168 -16.24 -19.88 4.27
N PRO A 169 -15.99 -18.64 3.81
CA PRO A 169 -16.04 -17.38 4.56
C PRO A 169 -17.46 -16.82 4.72
N VAL A 170 -17.74 -16.22 5.89
CA VAL A 170 -19.02 -15.57 6.22
C VAL A 170 -18.82 -14.08 6.45
N TYR A 171 -19.64 -13.23 5.82
CA TYR A 171 -19.59 -11.78 5.99
C TYR A 171 -20.79 -11.27 6.78
N LYS A 172 -20.52 -10.43 7.78
CA LYS A 172 -21.56 -9.79 8.61
C LYS A 172 -21.32 -8.29 8.69
N LEU A 173 -22.36 -7.51 8.47
CA LEU A 173 -22.33 -6.05 8.57
C LEU A 173 -22.89 -5.61 9.92
N PHE A 174 -22.05 -4.94 10.70
CA PHE A 174 -22.41 -4.30 11.97
C PHE A 174 -22.65 -2.82 11.71
N LYS A 175 -23.76 -2.30 12.21
CA LYS A 175 -24.12 -0.88 12.08
C LYS A 175 -24.15 -0.24 13.45
N GLN A 176 -23.76 1.02 13.50
CA GLN A 176 -23.85 1.80 14.72
C GLN A 176 -25.30 1.95 15.13
N ASN A 177 -25.59 1.64 16.39
CA ASN A 177 -26.93 1.65 17.01
C ASN A 177 -27.86 0.49 16.60
N ASP A 178 -27.39 -0.50 15.82
CA ASP A 178 -28.10 -1.75 15.62
C ASP A 178 -27.46 -2.88 16.45
N ALA A 179 -28.29 -3.58 17.23
CA ALA A 179 -27.83 -4.70 18.05
C ALA A 179 -27.56 -5.96 17.22
N THR A 180 -28.22 -6.09 16.06
CA THR A 180 -28.20 -7.29 15.22
C THR A 180 -27.39 -7.04 13.95
N PRO A 181 -26.33 -7.82 13.68
CA PRO A 181 -25.62 -7.74 12.41
C PRO A 181 -26.48 -8.25 11.25
N VAL A 182 -26.21 -7.73 10.06
CA VAL A 182 -26.85 -8.19 8.82
C VAL A 182 -25.94 -9.20 8.13
N ASP A 183 -26.50 -10.35 7.77
CA ASP A 183 -25.76 -11.41 7.09
C ASP A 183 -25.70 -11.16 5.58
N PHE A 184 -24.51 -11.33 5.01
CA PHE A 184 -24.34 -11.36 3.57
C PHE A 184 -24.76 -12.72 3.01
N LYS A 185 -25.64 -12.70 2.01
CA LYS A 185 -26.17 -13.89 1.34
C LYS A 185 -25.90 -13.92 -0.17
N GLY A 186 -25.11 -12.97 -0.66
CA GLY A 186 -24.77 -12.85 -2.07
C GLY A 186 -23.56 -13.69 -2.46
N GLU A 187 -23.17 -13.59 -3.73
CA GLU A 187 -21.91 -14.13 -4.22
C GLU A 187 -20.73 -13.30 -3.69
N ILE A 188 -19.66 -13.96 -3.28
CA ILE A 188 -18.48 -13.29 -2.72
C ILE A 188 -17.65 -12.71 -3.86
N ASN A 189 -17.98 -11.49 -4.23
CA ASN A 189 -17.20 -10.66 -5.15
C ASN A 189 -17.17 -9.21 -4.64
N ALA A 190 -16.18 -8.44 -5.09
CA ALA A 190 -15.98 -7.08 -4.56
C ALA A 190 -17.15 -6.13 -4.82
N ASP A 191 -17.88 -6.32 -5.93
CA ASP A 191 -18.98 -5.44 -6.33
C ASP A 191 -20.27 -5.73 -5.55
N GLU A 192 -20.60 -7.00 -5.32
CA GLU A 192 -21.73 -7.43 -4.50
C GLU A 192 -21.51 -7.10 -3.02
N LEU A 193 -20.28 -7.21 -2.50
CA LEU A 193 -19.95 -6.72 -1.16
C LEU A 193 -20.16 -5.20 -1.06
N ALA A 194 -19.73 -4.44 -2.06
CA ALA A 194 -19.96 -2.99 -2.09
C ALA A 194 -21.45 -2.63 -2.17
N LYS A 195 -22.24 -3.32 -3.00
CA LYS A 195 -23.70 -3.15 -3.07
C LYS A 195 -24.38 -3.51 -1.76
N PHE A 196 -23.94 -4.59 -1.12
CA PHE A 196 -24.48 -5.03 0.17
C PHE A 196 -24.27 -3.97 1.25
N VAL A 197 -23.04 -3.45 1.38
CA VAL A 197 -22.77 -2.40 2.35
C VAL A 197 -23.55 -1.14 2.00
N LYS A 198 -23.53 -0.67 0.75
CA LYS A 198 -24.27 0.52 0.30
C LYS A 198 -25.78 0.42 0.63
N SER A 199 -26.39 -0.73 0.37
CA SER A 199 -27.83 -0.93 0.58
C SER A 199 -28.22 -0.94 2.05
N ASN A 200 -27.34 -1.45 2.93
CA ASN A 200 -27.65 -1.64 4.35
C ASN A 200 -27.17 -0.48 5.24
N SER A 201 -26.08 0.20 4.90
CA SER A 201 -25.50 1.29 5.69
C SER A 201 -25.78 2.68 5.11
N ARG A 202 -26.29 2.77 3.88
CA ARG A 202 -26.44 4.03 3.11
C ARG A 202 -25.12 4.78 2.89
N LEU A 203 -23.98 4.13 3.14
CA LEU A 203 -22.68 4.70 2.85
C LEU A 203 -22.39 4.59 1.36
N TRP A 204 -21.81 5.66 0.82
CA TRP A 204 -21.25 5.63 -0.52
C TRP A 204 -19.93 4.86 -0.52
N ILE A 205 -19.75 3.99 -1.51
CA ILE A 205 -18.52 3.21 -1.74
C ILE A 205 -18.16 3.37 -3.21
N GLY A 206 -17.07 4.10 -3.46
CA GLY A 206 -16.50 4.23 -4.79
C GLY A 206 -15.17 3.48 -4.92
N MET A 207 -14.49 3.72 -6.03
CA MET A 207 -13.11 3.26 -6.20
C MET A 207 -12.16 4.05 -5.29
N PRO A 208 -10.96 3.51 -4.96
CA PRO A 208 -10.06 4.08 -3.95
C PRO A 208 -9.65 5.55 -4.19
N ASN A 209 -9.67 5.98 -5.45
CA ASN A 209 -9.29 7.33 -5.89
C ASN A 209 -10.49 8.24 -6.20
N CYS A 210 -11.71 7.74 -6.06
CA CYS A 210 -12.92 8.51 -6.28
C CYS A 210 -13.30 9.31 -5.03
N ILE A 211 -14.01 10.41 -5.22
CA ILE A 211 -14.45 11.30 -4.15
C ILE A 211 -15.95 11.52 -4.30
N GLU A 212 -16.71 11.14 -3.27
CA GLU A 212 -18.17 11.15 -3.30
C GLU A 212 -18.76 12.48 -3.80
N LYS A 213 -18.26 13.62 -3.31
CA LYS A 213 -18.74 14.95 -3.71
C LYS A 213 -18.59 15.20 -5.20
N PHE A 214 -17.46 14.79 -5.78
CA PHE A 214 -17.20 14.96 -7.21
C PHE A 214 -17.95 13.95 -8.06
N ASP A 215 -18.18 12.73 -7.57
CA ASP A 215 -19.02 11.74 -8.27
C ASP A 215 -20.49 12.17 -8.36
N ARG A 216 -21.02 12.79 -7.31
CA ARG A 216 -22.37 13.39 -7.35
C ARG A 216 -22.45 14.51 -8.39
N LEU A 217 -21.43 15.35 -8.49
CA LEU A 217 -21.36 16.38 -9.54
C LEU A 217 -21.16 15.78 -10.94
N ALA A 218 -20.44 14.66 -11.05
CA ALA A 218 -20.28 13.94 -12.30
C ALA A 218 -21.63 13.35 -12.77
N GLU A 219 -22.42 12.80 -11.86
CA GLU A 219 -23.79 12.34 -12.12
C GLU A 219 -24.73 13.49 -12.49
N GLU A 220 -24.68 14.62 -11.76
CA GLU A 220 -25.43 15.85 -12.11
C GLU A 220 -25.04 16.35 -13.51
N LEU A 221 -23.75 16.33 -13.85
CA LEU A 221 -23.26 16.77 -15.16
C LEU A 221 -23.73 15.86 -16.29
N LEU A 222 -23.73 14.54 -16.08
CA LEU A 222 -24.13 13.58 -17.11
C LEU A 222 -25.66 13.48 -17.30
N SER A 223 -26.43 13.83 -16.28
CA SER A 223 -27.90 13.88 -16.32
C SER A 223 -28.46 15.22 -16.79
N SER A 224 -27.64 16.28 -16.79
CA SER A 224 -28.05 17.62 -17.20
C SER A 224 -27.73 17.91 -18.67
N ASP A 225 -28.40 18.93 -19.22
CA ASP A 225 -28.08 19.45 -20.54
C ASP A 225 -26.76 20.25 -20.56
N SER A 226 -26.18 20.37 -21.75
CA SER A 226 -24.94 21.12 -22.00
C SER A 226 -24.94 22.56 -21.45
N SER A 227 -26.12 23.18 -21.26
CA SER A 227 -26.25 24.52 -20.68
C SER A 227 -25.90 24.58 -19.19
N ALA A 228 -26.14 23.50 -18.44
CA ALA A 228 -25.85 23.43 -17.00
C ALA A 228 -24.40 23.02 -16.70
N HIS A 229 -23.67 22.48 -17.70
CA HIS A 229 -22.30 22.00 -17.50
C HIS A 229 -21.36 23.07 -16.94
N ALA A 230 -21.49 24.32 -17.38
CA ALA A 230 -20.63 25.41 -16.91
C ALA A 230 -20.80 25.67 -15.41
N ASP A 231 -22.05 25.69 -14.93
CA ASP A 231 -22.38 25.92 -13.52
C ASP A 231 -21.91 24.75 -12.65
N ILE A 232 -22.05 23.52 -13.13
CA ILE A 232 -21.61 22.30 -12.41
C ILE A 232 -20.08 22.26 -12.32
N ILE A 233 -19.38 22.61 -13.41
CA ILE A 233 -17.92 22.71 -13.40
C ILE A 233 -17.47 23.79 -12.41
N GLN A 234 -18.15 24.93 -12.35
CA GLN A 234 -17.84 25.98 -11.38
C GLN A 234 -18.05 25.51 -9.94
N LYS A 235 -19.11 24.75 -9.64
CA LYS A 235 -19.30 24.11 -8.33
C LYS A 235 -18.14 23.17 -7.98
N ALA A 236 -17.70 22.35 -8.95
CA ALA A 236 -16.59 21.43 -8.76
C ALA A 236 -15.27 22.16 -8.49
N GLU A 237 -14.99 23.25 -9.22
CA GLU A 237 -13.82 24.11 -9.01
C GLU A 237 -13.85 24.76 -7.62
N LYS A 238 -15.01 25.26 -7.20
CA LYS A 238 -15.16 25.84 -5.85
C LYS A 238 -14.90 24.81 -4.75
N PHE A 239 -15.43 23.59 -4.86
CA PHE A 239 -15.12 22.53 -3.91
C PHE A 239 -13.64 22.14 -3.90
N LEU A 240 -12.98 22.22 -5.06
CA LEU A 240 -11.55 21.97 -5.17
C LEU A 240 -10.71 23.03 -4.44
N GLU A 241 -11.11 24.31 -4.54
CA GLU A 241 -10.47 25.44 -3.86
C GLU A 241 -10.67 25.39 -2.34
N GLU A 242 -11.85 24.99 -1.89
CA GLU A 242 -12.20 24.90 -0.46
C GLU A 242 -11.60 23.66 0.22
N SER A 243 -11.19 22.64 -0.54
CA SER A 243 -10.60 21.43 0.03
C SER A 243 -9.23 21.71 0.65
N THR A 244 -8.99 21.16 1.84
CA THR A 244 -7.68 21.21 2.52
C THR A 244 -6.88 19.93 2.34
N ASP A 245 -7.49 18.86 1.80
CA ASP A 245 -6.87 17.54 1.66
C ASP A 245 -6.12 17.44 0.32
N GLU A 246 -4.84 17.08 0.35
CA GLU A 246 -4.01 16.95 -0.85
C GLU A 246 -4.50 15.85 -1.82
N LYS A 247 -5.06 14.75 -1.29
CA LYS A 247 -5.66 13.68 -2.09
C LYS A 247 -6.91 14.21 -2.79
N GLU A 248 -7.75 14.96 -2.08
CA GLU A 248 -8.93 15.61 -2.69
C GLU A 248 -8.53 16.61 -3.77
N LYS A 249 -7.47 17.41 -3.55
CA LYS A 249 -6.94 18.33 -4.58
C LYS A 249 -6.41 17.60 -5.80
N SER A 250 -5.57 16.59 -5.60
CA SER A 250 -4.96 15.84 -6.69
C SER A 250 -6.00 15.08 -7.52
N ASN A 251 -7.00 14.48 -6.88
CA ASN A 251 -8.00 13.69 -7.58
C ASN A 251 -9.13 14.57 -8.12
N GLY A 252 -9.56 15.59 -7.38
CA GLY A 252 -10.57 16.57 -7.80
C GLY A 252 -10.16 17.40 -9.02
N ASP A 253 -8.87 17.74 -9.16
CA ASP A 253 -8.34 18.35 -10.39
C ASP A 253 -8.54 17.46 -11.63
N ILE A 254 -8.45 16.13 -11.46
CA ILE A 254 -8.72 15.18 -12.54
C ILE A 254 -10.20 15.19 -12.90
N TYR A 255 -11.11 15.23 -11.91
CA TYR A 255 -12.55 15.36 -12.14
C TYR A 255 -12.88 16.62 -12.95
N VAL A 256 -12.41 17.80 -12.51
CA VAL A 256 -12.65 19.07 -13.21
C VAL A 256 -12.13 19.02 -14.65
N LYS A 257 -10.94 18.45 -14.87
CA LYS A 257 -10.38 18.28 -16.22
C LYS A 257 -11.23 17.37 -17.10
N ILE A 258 -11.77 16.28 -16.55
CA ILE A 258 -12.66 15.37 -17.28
C ILE A 258 -13.98 16.08 -17.60
N MET A 259 -14.59 16.77 -16.64
CA MET A 259 -15.84 17.53 -16.84
C MET A 259 -15.69 18.59 -17.94
N LYS A 260 -14.58 19.35 -17.94
CA LYS A 260 -14.26 20.30 -19.03
C LYS A 260 -14.11 19.60 -20.38
N LYS A 261 -13.47 18.42 -20.42
CA LYS A 261 -13.35 17.64 -21.66
C LYS A 261 -14.68 17.08 -22.14
N ILE A 262 -15.58 16.72 -21.24
CA ILE A 262 -16.97 16.33 -21.58
C ILE A 262 -17.73 17.52 -22.15
N GLN A 263 -17.57 18.73 -21.58
CA GLN A 263 -18.17 19.95 -22.12
C GLN A 263 -17.66 20.26 -23.54
N GLU A 264 -16.37 20.07 -23.81
CA GLU A 264 -15.75 20.34 -25.13
C GLU A 264 -16.06 19.27 -26.19
N LYS A 265 -16.05 17.99 -25.80
CA LYS A 265 -16.04 16.84 -26.73
C LYS A 265 -17.28 15.96 -26.66
N GLY A 266 -18.19 16.23 -25.72
CA GLY A 266 -19.36 15.41 -25.45
C GLY A 266 -19.06 14.19 -24.56
N VAL A 267 -20.13 13.49 -24.21
CA VAL A 267 -20.13 12.37 -23.24
C VAL A 267 -19.34 11.15 -23.76
N ASP A 268 -19.20 11.00 -25.07
CA ASP A 268 -18.41 9.92 -25.69
C ASP A 268 -16.90 10.05 -25.42
N TYR A 269 -16.44 11.20 -24.92
CA TYR A 269 -15.08 11.34 -24.44
C TYR A 269 -14.73 10.31 -23.36
N VAL A 270 -15.67 9.97 -22.48
CA VAL A 270 -15.44 9.06 -21.34
C VAL A 270 -15.00 7.69 -21.83
N ASP A 271 -15.77 7.06 -22.72
CA ASP A 271 -15.50 5.70 -23.22
C ASP A 271 -14.18 5.62 -24.02
N ASN A 272 -13.92 6.66 -24.83
CA ASN A 272 -12.70 6.79 -25.60
C ASN A 272 -11.46 6.94 -24.70
N GLU A 273 -11.59 7.76 -23.66
CA GLU A 273 -10.50 8.01 -22.72
C GLU A 273 -10.22 6.79 -21.82
N VAL A 274 -11.26 6.08 -21.36
CA VAL A 274 -11.10 4.80 -20.63
C VAL A 274 -10.29 3.83 -21.49
N THR A 275 -10.68 3.63 -22.74
CA THR A 275 -9.97 2.72 -23.66
C THR A 275 -8.52 3.14 -23.86
N ARG A 276 -8.25 4.44 -24.01
CA ARG A 276 -6.90 4.98 -24.19
C ARG A 276 -6.04 4.75 -22.94
N VAL A 277 -6.56 5.06 -21.75
CA VAL A 277 -5.84 4.92 -20.48
C VAL A 277 -5.58 3.45 -20.16
N GLN A 278 -6.53 2.55 -20.42
CA GLN A 278 -6.33 1.11 -20.28
C GLN A 278 -5.20 0.58 -21.18
N LYS A 279 -5.08 1.08 -22.42
CA LYS A 279 -3.95 0.73 -23.30
C LYS A 279 -2.62 1.21 -22.72
N LEU A 280 -2.57 2.46 -22.23
CA LEU A 280 -1.35 3.00 -21.62
C LEU A 280 -0.90 2.27 -20.34
N LEU A 281 -1.84 1.69 -19.59
CA LEU A 281 -1.53 0.87 -18.42
C LEU A 281 -0.90 -0.49 -18.78
N LYS A 282 -1.12 -0.99 -20.02
CA LYS A 282 -0.50 -2.23 -20.52
C LYS A 282 0.93 -1.99 -21.02
N ASP A 283 1.26 -0.76 -21.37
CA ASP A 283 2.60 -0.40 -21.82
C ASP A 283 3.61 -0.40 -20.66
N LYS A 284 4.89 -0.59 -20.99
CA LYS A 284 5.97 -0.51 -20.01
C LYS A 284 6.23 0.94 -19.62
N ILE A 285 5.56 1.39 -18.56
CA ILE A 285 5.68 2.73 -17.98
C ILE A 285 6.23 2.69 -16.55
N THR A 286 6.72 3.83 -16.07
CA THR A 286 7.22 3.98 -14.69
C THR A 286 6.08 3.90 -13.68
N ASP A 287 6.36 3.47 -12.45
CA ASP A 287 5.32 3.26 -11.41
C ASP A 287 4.56 4.55 -11.09
N LYS A 288 5.27 5.69 -11.05
CA LYS A 288 4.65 7.02 -10.90
C LYS A 288 3.60 7.30 -12.01
N LYS A 289 3.86 6.90 -13.25
CA LYS A 289 2.91 7.07 -14.36
C LYS A 289 1.77 6.06 -14.27
N LYS A 290 2.04 4.83 -13.83
CA LYS A 290 1.00 3.82 -13.58
C LYS A 290 -0.01 4.34 -12.56
N ASP A 291 0.48 4.90 -11.46
CA ASP A 291 -0.39 5.44 -10.41
C ASP A 291 -1.25 6.61 -10.93
N GLN A 292 -0.66 7.52 -11.72
CA GLN A 292 -1.42 8.61 -12.35
C GLN A 292 -2.50 8.10 -13.31
N PHE A 293 -2.19 7.10 -14.12
CA PHE A 293 -3.17 6.50 -15.03
C PHE A 293 -4.21 5.66 -14.29
N LYS A 294 -3.84 4.97 -13.20
CA LYS A 294 -4.77 4.23 -12.34
C LYS A 294 -5.77 5.19 -11.69
N LYS A 295 -5.30 6.29 -11.09
CA LYS A 295 -6.16 7.35 -10.54
C LYS A 295 -7.15 7.87 -11.57
N ARG A 296 -6.66 8.17 -12.77
CA ARG A 296 -7.48 8.66 -13.87
C ARG A 296 -8.49 7.61 -14.36
N LEU A 297 -8.09 6.35 -14.44
CA LEU A 297 -8.96 5.25 -14.83
C LEU A 297 -10.10 5.05 -13.82
N ASP A 298 -9.78 5.05 -12.53
CA ASP A 298 -10.79 4.92 -11.47
C ASP A 298 -11.84 6.03 -11.60
N ILE A 299 -11.40 7.29 -11.71
CA ILE A 299 -12.30 8.44 -11.86
C ILE A 299 -13.15 8.30 -13.14
N LEU A 300 -12.53 8.02 -14.30
CA LEU A 300 -13.27 7.84 -15.56
C LEU A 300 -14.28 6.69 -15.51
N THR A 301 -13.95 5.60 -14.82
CA THR A 301 -14.84 4.46 -14.66
C THR A 301 -16.05 4.85 -13.81
N SER A 302 -15.89 5.78 -12.85
CA SER A 302 -17.02 6.37 -12.12
C SER A 302 -17.97 7.15 -13.05
N PHE A 303 -17.44 8.01 -13.93
CA PHE A 303 -18.25 8.70 -14.97
C PHE A 303 -18.96 7.69 -15.89
N GLN A 304 -18.29 6.60 -16.26
CA GLN A 304 -18.87 5.57 -17.11
C GLN A 304 -20.03 4.83 -16.41
N HIS A 305 -19.90 4.54 -15.11
CA HIS A 305 -20.97 3.96 -14.31
C HIS A 305 -22.16 4.92 -14.17
N SER A 306 -21.91 6.20 -13.90
CA SER A 306 -22.97 7.22 -13.82
C SER A 306 -23.72 7.33 -15.16
N LYS A 307 -23.00 7.35 -16.30
CA LYS A 307 -23.59 7.35 -17.65
C LYS A 307 -24.53 6.16 -17.86
N GLN A 308 -24.15 4.95 -17.42
CA GLN A 308 -24.99 3.77 -17.56
C GLN A 308 -26.22 3.76 -16.65
N ASN A 309 -26.16 4.41 -15.49
CA ASN A 309 -27.30 4.54 -14.60
C ASN A 309 -28.34 5.52 -15.15
N THR A 310 -27.91 6.66 -15.71
CA THR A 310 -28.80 7.64 -16.35
C THR A 310 -29.58 7.01 -17.51
N GLY A 311 -28.97 6.12 -18.30
CA GLY A 311 -29.65 5.41 -19.39
C GLY A 311 -30.59 4.27 -18.98
N LYS A 312 -30.60 3.87 -17.68
CA LYS A 312 -31.46 2.78 -17.17
C LYS A 312 -32.73 3.27 -16.48
N GLU A 313 -32.84 4.57 -16.16
CA GLU A 313 -34.07 5.15 -15.60
C GLU A 313 -35.11 5.51 -16.68
N GLU A 314 -34.78 5.36 -17.97
CA GLU A 314 -35.68 5.60 -19.12
C GLU A 314 -36.29 4.30 -19.74
N LEU A 315 -36.15 3.14 -19.09
CA LEU A 315 -36.74 1.86 -19.51
C LEU A 315 -37.54 1.20 -18.38
#